data_AF-A0AAP0E257-F1
#
_entry.id   AF-A0AAP0E257-F1
#
_cell.length_a   1.000
_cell.length_b   1.000
_cell.length_c   1.000
_cell.angle_alpha   90.00
_cell.angle_beta   90.00
_cell.angle_gamma   90.00
#
_symmetry.space_group_name_H-M   'P 1'
#
loop_
_entity.id
_entity.type
_entity.pdbx_description
1 polymer ?
#
loop_
_entity_poly.entity_id
_entity_poly.type
_entity_poly.pdbx_seq_one_letter_code
_entity_poly.pdbx_strand_id
1 'polypeptide(L)'
;MFLGKYFLVDCGFPNRRQFLAPFRGVRYHLFDFTGQGRHPENANELFNLRHSYLRNVVERLFGIFKSRFTILKQLLHFHLKFKQSWCWLVRDYITIFARSVVLMNF
;
A
#
# COMPACT_ATOMS: atom_id res chain seq x y z
N MET A 1 16.66 -8.06 -11.79
CA MET A 1 16.05 -9.17 -11.00
C MET A 1 16.56 -9.03 -9.58
N PHE A 2 15.70 -8.70 -8.61
CA PHE A 2 16.15 -8.51 -7.21
C PHE A 2 16.24 -9.87 -6.53
N LEU A 3 17.45 -10.45 -6.44
CA LEU A 3 17.68 -11.72 -5.76
C LEU A 3 17.28 -11.57 -4.27
N GLY A 4 16.40 -12.44 -3.77
CA GLY A 4 15.99 -12.47 -2.35
C GLY A 4 14.92 -11.46 -1.92
N LYS A 5 14.36 -10.65 -2.83
CA LYS A 5 13.24 -9.74 -2.51
C LYS A 5 11.91 -10.31 -3.00
N TYR A 6 10.85 -10.09 -2.21
CA TYR A 6 9.48 -10.46 -2.53
C TYR A 6 8.58 -9.22 -2.50
N PHE A 7 7.63 -9.18 -3.44
CA PHE A 7 6.59 -8.17 -3.55
C PHE A 7 5.30 -8.72 -2.96
N LEU A 8 4.76 -8.02 -1.96
CA LEU A 8 3.41 -8.27 -1.46
C LEU A 8 2.43 -7.74 -2.50
N VAL A 9 1.44 -8.53 -2.92
CA VAL A 9 0.49 -8.16 -3.98
C VAL A 9 -0.93 -8.56 -3.64
N ASP A 10 -1.92 -7.97 -4.30
CA ASP A 10 -3.33 -8.31 -4.06
C ASP A 10 -3.73 -9.65 -4.69
N CYS A 11 -4.90 -10.15 -4.29
CA CYS A 11 -5.54 -11.36 -4.78
C CYS A 11 -5.80 -11.36 -6.30
N GLY A 12 -5.79 -10.19 -6.95
CA GLY A 12 -5.87 -10.04 -8.40
C GLY A 12 -4.61 -10.52 -9.14
N PHE A 13 -3.48 -10.64 -8.46
CA PHE A 13 -2.22 -11.08 -9.05
C PHE A 13 -1.99 -12.58 -8.85
N PRO A 14 -1.42 -13.28 -9.84
CA PRO A 14 -1.03 -14.67 -9.68
C PRO A 14 0.23 -14.78 -8.80
N ASN A 15 0.25 -15.78 -7.91
CA ASN A 15 1.46 -16.17 -7.18
C ASN A 15 2.52 -16.68 -8.17
N ARG A 16 3.55 -15.85 -8.41
CA ARG A 16 4.71 -16.15 -9.26
C ARG A 16 5.99 -15.94 -8.46
N ARG A 17 7.14 -16.32 -9.01
CA ARG A 17 8.44 -16.06 -8.37
C ARG A 17 8.52 -14.57 -8.00
N GLN A 18 8.86 -14.30 -6.74
CA GLN A 18 8.96 -12.95 -6.15
C GLN A 18 7.62 -12.24 -5.86
N PHE A 19 6.47 -12.86 -6.10
CA PHE A 19 5.14 -12.27 -5.84
C PHE A 19 4.44 -13.09 -4.74
N LEU A 20 3.95 -12.40 -3.73
CA LEU A 20 3.24 -12.95 -2.58
C LEU A 20 1.82 -12.39 -2.57
N ALA A 21 0.93 -13.08 -3.27
CA ALA A 21 -0.52 -12.87 -3.26
C ALA A 21 -1.15 -13.75 -2.18
N PRO A 22 -2.27 -13.31 -1.58
CA PRO A 22 -3.00 -14.12 -0.62
C PRO A 22 -3.56 -15.39 -1.27
N PHE A 23 -3.65 -16.46 -0.48
CA PHE A 23 -4.31 -17.69 -0.89
C PHE A 23 -5.82 -17.47 -1.01
N ARG A 24 -6.38 -17.85 -2.16
CA ARG A 24 -7.82 -17.73 -2.44
C ARG A 24 -8.59 -18.87 -1.76
N GLY A 25 -9.85 -18.60 -1.40
CA GLY A 25 -10.72 -19.58 -0.74
C GLY A 25 -10.38 -19.85 0.72
N VAL A 26 -9.51 -19.02 1.32
CA VAL A 26 -9.06 -19.11 2.71
C VAL A 26 -9.35 -17.77 3.40
N ARG A 27 -9.65 -17.78 4.70
CA ARG A 27 -9.87 -16.56 5.50
C ARG A 27 -8.71 -15.59 5.33
N TYR A 28 -9.02 -14.29 5.26
CA TYR A 28 -8.05 -13.25 4.91
C TYR A 28 -8.16 -12.00 5.76
N HIS A 29 -9.36 -11.55 6.07
CA HIS A 29 -9.54 -10.29 6.77
C HIS A 29 -9.11 -10.43 8.23
N LEU A 30 -8.42 -9.42 8.76
CA LEU A 30 -8.00 -9.41 10.18
C LEU A 30 -9.17 -9.70 11.11
N PHE A 31 -10.36 -9.18 10.79
CA PHE A 31 -11.58 -9.39 11.57
C PHE A 31 -11.96 -10.87 11.67
N ASP A 32 -11.71 -11.67 10.62
CA ASP A 32 -11.99 -13.10 10.64
C ASP A 32 -11.27 -13.77 11.80
N PHE A 33 -10.06 -13.31 12.15
CA PHE A 33 -9.19 -13.88 13.19
C PHE A 33 -9.33 -13.21 14.57
N THR A 34 -10.30 -12.31 14.76
CA THR A 34 -10.53 -11.64 16.05
C THR A 34 -11.55 -12.38 16.92
N GLY A 35 -11.17 -12.70 18.16
CA GLY A 35 -12.03 -13.37 19.15
C GLY A 35 -11.43 -14.68 19.69
N GLN A 36 -12.02 -15.21 20.76
CA GLN A 36 -11.59 -16.49 21.32
C GLN A 36 -11.79 -17.63 20.31
N GLY A 37 -10.79 -18.51 20.19
CA GLY A 37 -10.86 -19.69 19.32
C GLY A 37 -10.69 -19.41 17.82
N ARG A 38 -10.41 -18.16 17.40
CA ARG A 38 -10.29 -17.78 15.97
C ARG A 38 -8.86 -17.74 15.45
N HIS A 39 -7.97 -18.54 16.03
CA HIS A 39 -6.59 -18.67 15.56
C HIS A 39 -6.55 -19.30 14.15
N PRO A 40 -5.53 -18.99 13.34
CA PRO A 40 -5.33 -19.65 12.06
C PRO A 40 -5.22 -21.17 12.23
N GLU A 41 -6.02 -21.92 11.48
CA GLU A 41 -6.08 -23.38 11.56
C GLU A 41 -5.04 -24.06 10.68
N ASN A 42 -4.61 -23.39 9.61
CA ASN A 42 -3.68 -23.94 8.63
C ASN A 42 -2.61 -22.91 8.20
N ALA A 43 -1.57 -23.40 7.53
CA ALA A 43 -0.46 -22.58 7.07
C ALA A 43 -0.90 -21.46 6.11
N ASN A 44 -1.94 -21.70 5.30
CA ASN A 44 -2.46 -20.71 4.35
C ASN A 44 -3.21 -19.58 5.07
N GLU A 45 -3.98 -19.90 6.10
CA GLU A 45 -4.63 -18.91 6.97
C GLU A 45 -3.60 -18.07 7.72
N LEU A 46 -2.56 -18.72 8.26
CA LEU A 46 -1.49 -18.01 8.95
C LEU A 46 -0.74 -17.05 7.99
N PHE A 47 -0.50 -17.51 6.76
CA PHE A 47 0.08 -16.67 5.71
C PHE A 47 -0.85 -15.50 5.38
N ASN A 48 -2.12 -15.74 5.12
CA ASN A 48 -3.11 -14.71 4.79
C ASN A 48 -3.28 -13.69 5.91
N LEU A 49 -3.30 -14.12 7.17
CA LEU A 49 -3.33 -13.25 8.33
C LEU A 49 -2.12 -12.31 8.35
N ARG A 50 -0.90 -12.86 8.22
CA ARG A 50 0.34 -12.07 8.17
C ARG A 50 0.37 -11.12 6.97
N HIS A 51 -0.09 -11.60 5.81
CA HIS A 51 -0.23 -10.80 4.60
C HIS A 51 -1.16 -9.60 4.84
N SER A 52 -2.34 -9.83 5.42
CA SER A 52 -3.30 -8.77 5.73
C SER A 52 -2.76 -7.77 6.76
N TYR A 53 -1.99 -8.21 7.76
CA TYR A 53 -1.33 -7.31 8.70
C TYR A 53 -0.32 -6.40 8.01
N LEU A 54 0.57 -6.98 7.19
CA LEU A 54 1.59 -6.22 6.48
C LEU A 54 0.95 -5.23 5.50
N ARG A 55 -0.08 -5.66 4.76
CA ARG A 55 -0.86 -4.80 3.88
C ARG A 55 -1.47 -3.62 4.62
N ASN A 56 -2.11 -3.87 5.77
CA ASN A 56 -2.70 -2.81 6.58
C ASN A 56 -1.66 -1.76 7.02
N VAL A 57 -0.44 -2.19 7.40
CA VAL A 57 0.65 -1.25 7.74
C VAL A 57 1.02 -0.40 6.52
N VAL A 58 1.21 -1.03 5.36
CA VAL A 58 1.54 -0.33 4.10
C VAL A 58 0.44 0.67 3.72
N GLU A 59 -0.82 0.26 3.75
CA GLU A 59 -1.96 1.14 3.45
C GLU A 59 -2.07 2.31 4.41
N ARG A 60 -1.85 2.09 5.73
CA ARG A 60 -1.83 3.18 6.71
C ARG A 60 -0.69 4.16 6.46
N LEU A 61 0.51 3.69 6.14
CA LEU A 61 1.64 4.54 5.78
C LEU A 61 1.32 5.40 4.55
N PHE A 62 0.73 4.80 3.52
CA PHE A 62 0.28 5.53 2.33
C PHE A 62 -0.86 6.50 2.64
N GLY A 63 -1.80 6.16 3.53
CA GLY A 63 -2.86 7.06 3.98
C GLY A 63 -2.30 8.31 4.66
N ILE A 64 -1.34 8.13 5.58
CA ILE A 64 -0.63 9.24 6.25
C ILE A 64 0.12 10.09 5.23
N PHE A 65 0.82 9.44 4.31
CA PHE A 65 1.56 10.13 3.26
C PHE A 65 0.59 10.98 2.43
N LYS A 66 -0.46 10.39 1.86
CA LYS A 66 -1.49 11.10 1.08
C LYS A 66 -2.07 12.29 1.85
N SER A 67 -2.41 12.13 3.14
CA SER A 67 -2.92 13.21 3.99
C SER A 67 -1.92 14.37 4.12
N ARG A 68 -0.64 14.08 4.42
CA ARG A 68 0.41 15.08 4.50
C ARG A 68 0.60 15.83 3.17
N PHE A 69 0.54 15.14 2.03
CA PHE A 69 0.64 15.80 0.72
C PHE A 69 -0.59 16.63 0.37
N THR A 70 -1.79 16.23 0.79
CA THR A 70 -2.98 17.07 0.63
C THR A 70 -2.85 18.37 1.43
N ILE A 71 -2.36 18.28 2.67
CA ILE A 71 -2.08 19.46 3.51
C ILE A 71 -1.00 20.34 2.86
N LEU A 72 0.10 19.74 2.38
CA LEU A 72 1.14 20.48 1.66
C LEU A 72 0.60 21.15 0.40
N LYS A 73 -0.25 20.47 -0.40
CA LYS A 73 -0.90 21.06 -1.57
C LYS A 73 -1.79 22.24 -1.20
N GLN A 74 -2.59 22.13 -0.14
CA GLN A 74 -3.45 23.21 0.32
C GLN A 74 -2.63 24.41 0.81
N LEU A 75 -1.64 24.18 1.67
CA LEU A 75 -0.73 25.21 2.16
C LEU A 75 0.02 25.90 1.01
N LEU A 76 0.50 25.11 0.04
CA LEU A 76 1.18 25.62 -1.14
C LEU A 76 0.21 26.39 -2.05
N HIS A 77 -1.06 26.01 -2.15
CA HIS A 77 -2.08 26.77 -2.89
C HIS A 77 -2.36 28.13 -2.25
N PHE A 78 -2.38 28.20 -0.92
CA PHE A 78 -2.51 29.46 -0.17
C PHE A 78 -1.26 30.33 -0.28
N HIS A 79 -0.06 29.75 -0.34
CA HIS A 79 1.21 30.48 -0.42
C HIS A 79 1.67 30.84 -1.84
N LEU A 80 1.29 30.07 -2.88
CA LEU A 80 1.75 30.27 -4.27
C LEU A 80 0.82 31.19 -5.08
N LYS A 81 0.56 32.40 -4.58
CA LYS A 81 0.29 33.53 -5.49
C LYS A 81 1.57 34.08 -6.15
N PHE A 82 2.77 33.60 -5.78
CA PHE A 82 4.03 34.05 -6.38
C PHE A 82 5.05 32.89 -6.55
N LYS A 83 5.64 32.81 -7.76
CA LYS A 83 6.73 31.93 -8.28
C LYS A 83 6.32 30.61 -8.98
N GLN A 84 6.25 30.69 -10.33
CA GLN A 84 6.04 29.55 -11.25
C GLN A 84 7.07 28.42 -11.17
N SER A 85 8.28 28.65 -10.64
CA SER A 85 9.37 27.64 -10.68
C SER A 85 9.15 26.46 -9.70
N TRP A 86 8.53 26.72 -8.54
CA TRP A 86 8.19 25.67 -7.56
C TRP A 86 7.04 24.77 -8.04
N CYS A 87 6.14 25.28 -8.87
CA CYS A 87 5.02 24.52 -9.40
C CYS A 87 5.47 23.32 -10.26
N TRP A 88 6.57 23.44 -11.00
CA TRP A 88 7.05 22.37 -11.88
C TRP A 88 7.68 21.21 -11.11
N LEU A 89 8.53 21.49 -10.11
CA LEU A 89 9.13 20.46 -9.28
C LEU A 89 8.09 19.70 -8.44
N VAL A 90 7.11 20.43 -7.91
CA VAL A 90 6.01 19.81 -7.15
C VAL A 90 5.11 18.99 -8.08
N ARG A 91 4.86 19.45 -9.32
CA ARG A 91 4.08 18.70 -10.32
C ARG A 91 4.78 17.41 -10.76
N ASP A 92 6.07 17.46 -11.04
CA ASP A 92 6.85 16.26 -11.40
C ASP A 92 6.94 15.27 -10.23
N TYR A 93 7.19 15.75 -9.01
CA TYR A 93 7.19 14.89 -7.82
C TYR A 93 5.82 14.25 -7.56
N ILE A 94 4.72 15.01 -7.68
CA ILE A 94 3.35 14.47 -7.57
C ILE A 94 3.10 13.44 -8.68
N THR A 95 3.62 13.65 -9.88
CA THR A 95 3.41 12.73 -11.02
C THR A 95 4.22 11.44 -10.86
N ILE A 96 5.47 11.55 -10.37
CA ILE A 96 6.31 10.40 -10.01
C ILE A 96 5.66 9.62 -8.86
N PHE A 97 5.19 10.32 -7.82
CA PHE A 97 4.51 9.69 -6.70
C PHE A 97 3.16 9.08 -7.11
N ALA A 98 2.37 9.75 -7.97
CA ALA A 98 1.14 9.21 -8.52
C ALA A 98 1.40 7.98 -9.41
N ARG A 99 2.49 7.96 -10.19
CA ARG A 99 2.92 6.77 -10.93
C ARG A 99 3.36 5.64 -10.01
N SER A 100 4.09 5.92 -8.93
CA SER A 100 4.41 4.92 -7.90
C SER A 100 3.15 4.41 -7.19
N VAL A 101 2.16 5.27 -6.94
CA VAL A 101 0.84 4.90 -6.39
C VAL A 101 0.03 4.09 -7.39
N VAL A 102 0.09 4.36 -8.70
CA VAL A 102 -0.58 3.56 -9.74
C VAL A 102 0.10 2.22 -9.95
N LEU A 103 1.43 2.17 -9.89
CA LEU A 103 2.20 0.92 -9.89
C LEU A 103 2.04 0.11 -8.60
N MET A 104 1.51 0.74 -7.54
CA MET A 104 1.19 0.14 -6.23
C MET A 104 -0.31 0.24 -5.91
N ASN A 105 -1.17 0.44 -6.91
CA ASN A 105 -2.61 0.27 -6.71
C ASN A 105 -2.81 -1.24 -6.59
N PHE A 106 -2.85 -1.67 -5.34
CA PHE A 106 -3.20 -3.01 -4.92
C PHE A 106 -4.71 -3.23 -5.08
#